data_AF-A0A3S0JHS5-F1
#
_entry.id   AF-A0A3S0JHS5-F1
#
_cell.length_a   1.000
_cell.length_b   1.000
_cell.length_c   1.000
_cell.angle_alpha   90.00
_cell.angle_beta   90.00
_cell.angle_gamma   90.00
#
_symmetry.space_group_name_H-M   'P 1'
#
loop_
_entity.id
_entity.type
_entity.pdbx_description
1 polymer ?
#
loop_
_entity_poly.entity_id
_entity_poly.type
_entity_poly.pdbx_seq_one_letter_code
_entity_poly.pdbx_strand_id
1 'polypeptide(L)'
;MGVTGSITLAVAQAVLRARRVTRHQLLGAVVVYLNVALLFMGAFIALNDLLPLAFTNAAHGPLRPGELLYFSLTTLTSTGYGDILPVHPLARSLANLEAVFGQLFLAILLARLVSLHVSNRR
;
A
#
# COMPACT_ATOMS: atom_id res chain seq x y z
N MET A 1 -18.46 7.07 0.91
CA MET A 1 -17.61 7.27 2.11
C MET A 1 -17.81 6.20 3.20
N GLY A 2 -19.02 5.66 3.41
CA GLY A 2 -19.24 4.59 4.40
C GLY A 2 -18.71 3.19 4.02
N VAL A 3 -18.59 2.90 2.73
CA VAL A 3 -18.21 1.56 2.22
C VAL A 3 -16.70 1.26 2.37
N THR A 4 -15.87 2.29 2.28
CA THR A 4 -14.41 2.12 2.37
C THR A 4 -13.97 1.80 3.79
N GLY A 5 -14.59 2.44 4.79
CA GLY A 5 -14.31 2.16 6.21
C GLY A 5 -14.75 0.75 6.64
N SER A 6 -15.88 0.27 6.12
CA SER A 6 -16.31 -1.12 6.37
C SER A 6 -15.40 -2.15 5.71
N ILE A 7 -14.82 -1.86 4.55
CA ILE A 7 -13.81 -2.72 3.92
C ILE A 7 -12.52 -2.75 4.75
N THR A 8 -12.03 -1.60 5.24
CA THR A 8 -10.83 -1.55 6.08
C THR A 8 -11.01 -2.37 7.37
N LEU A 9 -12.16 -2.25 8.02
CA LEU A 9 -12.48 -3.02 9.23
C LEU A 9 -12.67 -4.52 8.94
N ALA A 10 -13.30 -4.87 7.82
CA ALA A 10 -13.48 -6.26 7.40
C ALA A 10 -12.14 -6.95 7.09
N VAL A 11 -11.23 -6.25 6.41
CA VAL A 11 -9.88 -6.75 6.09
C VAL A 11 -9.04 -6.90 7.37
N ALA A 12 -9.09 -5.92 8.29
CA ALA A 12 -8.41 -6.02 9.57
C ALA A 12 -8.88 -7.25 10.38
N GLN A 13 -10.19 -7.53 10.41
CA GLN A 13 -10.73 -8.72 11.09
C GLN A 13 -10.40 -10.04 10.38
N ALA A 14 -10.38 -10.06 9.04
CA ALA A 14 -10.05 -11.25 8.26
C ALA A 14 -8.58 -11.66 8.43
N VAL A 15 -7.67 -10.68 8.50
CA VAL A 15 -6.24 -10.92 8.72
C VAL A 15 -5.98 -11.50 10.12
N LEU A 16 -6.71 -11.02 11.13
CA LEU A 16 -6.61 -11.54 12.51
C LEU A 16 -7.11 -12.99 12.69
N ARG A 17 -7.91 -13.52 11.73
CA ARG A 17 -8.50 -14.88 11.81
C ARG A 17 -7.72 -15.98 11.08
N ALA A 18 -6.65 -15.67 10.34
CA ALA A 18 -5.98 -16.66 9.50
C ALA A 18 -5.04 -17.61 10.28
N ARG A 19 -5.49 -18.85 10.54
CA ARG A 19 -4.89 -19.79 11.53
C ARG A 19 -3.85 -20.80 11.02
N ARG A 20 -3.48 -20.82 9.74
CA ARG A 20 -2.36 -21.65 9.19
C ARG A 20 -1.67 -20.89 8.06
N VAL A 21 -0.42 -21.21 7.70
CA VAL A 21 0.27 -20.63 6.51
C VAL A 21 0.76 -21.76 5.63
N THR A 22 0.28 -21.76 4.40
CA THR A 22 0.73 -22.64 3.32
C THR A 22 1.35 -21.80 2.19
N ARG A 23 2.02 -22.40 1.21
CA ARG A 23 2.59 -21.67 0.04
C ARG A 23 1.56 -20.76 -0.66
N HIS A 24 0.30 -21.19 -0.72
CA HIS A 24 -0.81 -20.41 -1.26
C HIS A 24 -1.04 -19.09 -0.50
N GLN A 25 -0.74 -19.06 0.79
CA GLN A 25 -0.88 -17.86 1.61
C GLN A 25 0.23 -16.84 1.39
N LEU A 26 1.43 -17.30 1.02
CA LEU A 26 2.51 -16.38 0.63
C LEU A 26 2.16 -15.69 -0.68
N LEU A 27 1.70 -16.45 -1.68
CA LEU A 27 1.23 -15.90 -2.95
C LEU A 27 0.05 -14.94 -2.74
N GLY A 28 -0.92 -15.34 -1.89
CA GLY A 28 -2.03 -14.46 -1.50
C GLY A 28 -1.56 -13.17 -0.82
N ALA A 29 -0.55 -13.24 0.06
CA ALA A 29 0.01 -12.06 0.69
C ALA A 29 0.70 -11.11 -0.31
N VAL A 30 1.43 -11.65 -1.30
CA VAL A 30 2.02 -10.85 -2.38
C VAL A 30 0.93 -10.17 -3.20
N VAL A 31 -0.13 -10.89 -3.56
CA VAL A 31 -1.27 -10.32 -4.28
C VAL A 31 -1.93 -9.21 -3.46
N VAL A 32 -2.14 -9.41 -2.15
CA VAL A 32 -2.68 -8.36 -1.26
C VAL A 32 -1.76 -7.14 -1.21
N TYR A 33 -0.44 -7.35 -1.10
CA TYR A 33 0.54 -6.27 -1.08
C TYR A 33 0.50 -5.44 -2.37
N LEU A 34 0.44 -6.08 -3.54
CA LEU A 34 0.32 -5.40 -4.83
C LEU A 34 -1.07 -4.74 -5.01
N ASN A 35 -2.13 -5.36 -4.50
CA ASN A 35 -3.48 -4.79 -4.56
C ASN A 35 -3.60 -3.52 -3.70
N VAL A 36 -2.88 -3.44 -2.60
CA VAL A 36 -2.79 -2.22 -1.78
C VAL A 36 -2.20 -1.07 -2.59
N ALA A 37 -1.14 -1.31 -3.37
CA ALA A 37 -0.61 -0.28 -4.26
C ALA A 37 -1.68 0.20 -5.26
N LEU A 38 -2.45 -0.72 -5.86
CA LEU A 38 -3.55 -0.35 -6.76
C LEU A 38 -4.66 0.44 -6.05
N LEU A 39 -4.95 0.13 -4.78
CA LEU A 39 -5.92 0.85 -3.97
C LEU A 39 -5.45 2.30 -3.70
N PHE A 40 -4.19 2.48 -3.31
CA PHE A 40 -3.63 3.81 -3.06
C PHE A 40 -3.44 4.61 -4.34
N MET A 41 -3.04 3.97 -5.45
CA MET A 41 -3.06 4.58 -6.78
C MET A 41 -4.43 5.20 -7.09
N GLY A 42 -5.53 4.45 -6.88
CA GLY A 42 -6.88 4.97 -7.09
C GLY A 42 -7.20 6.18 -6.20
N ALA A 43 -6.74 6.17 -4.95
CA ALA A 43 -6.90 7.30 -4.04
C ALA A 43 -6.06 8.52 -4.47
N PHE A 44 -4.84 8.32 -4.98
CA PHE A 44 -4.02 9.40 -5.51
C PHE A 44 -4.58 9.99 -6.81
N ILE A 45 -5.16 9.17 -7.70
CA ILE A 45 -5.87 9.65 -8.89
C ILE A 45 -7.03 10.55 -8.46
N ALA A 46 -7.89 10.07 -7.57
CA ALA A 46 -9.01 10.87 -7.07
C ALA A 46 -8.54 12.17 -6.42
N LEU A 47 -7.42 12.13 -5.67
CA LEU A 47 -6.85 13.32 -5.06
C LEU A 47 -6.32 14.31 -6.12
N ASN A 48 -5.65 13.81 -7.15
CA ASN A 48 -5.11 14.60 -8.25
C ASN A 48 -6.22 15.28 -9.08
N ASP A 49 -7.34 14.59 -9.27
CA ASP A 49 -8.49 15.12 -10.01
C ASP A 49 -9.28 16.16 -9.20
N LEU A 50 -9.37 15.99 -7.87
CA LEU A 50 -10.09 16.90 -6.98
C LEU A 50 -9.30 18.15 -6.62
N LEU A 51 -7.97 18.03 -6.49
CA LEU A 51 -7.08 19.09 -6.02
C LEU A 51 -6.03 19.38 -7.10
N PRO A 52 -6.23 20.43 -7.91
CA PRO A 52 -5.19 20.90 -8.82
C PRO A 52 -3.95 21.21 -7.99
N LEU A 53 -2.77 20.73 -8.42
CA LEU A 53 -1.49 20.85 -7.72
C LEU A 53 -1.35 19.99 -6.45
N ALA A 54 -2.06 18.85 -6.35
CA ALA A 54 -1.80 17.89 -5.27
C ALA A 54 -0.38 17.30 -5.30
N PHE A 55 0.16 17.14 -6.51
CA PHE A 55 1.46 16.54 -6.80
C PHE A 55 2.29 17.43 -7.73
N THR A 56 3.61 17.29 -7.67
CA THR A 56 4.55 17.87 -8.63
C THR A 56 5.45 16.76 -9.19
N ASN A 57 5.90 16.90 -10.44
CA ASN A 57 6.79 15.95 -11.10
C ASN A 57 7.93 16.66 -11.84
N ALA A 58 9.03 15.95 -12.06
CA ALA A 58 10.20 16.50 -12.76
C ALA A 58 9.88 16.90 -14.22
N ALA A 59 8.93 16.22 -14.86
CA ALA A 59 8.55 16.46 -16.25
C ALA A 59 7.63 17.68 -16.46
N HIS A 60 7.15 18.33 -15.40
CA HIS A 60 6.25 19.49 -15.43
C HIS A 60 4.98 19.29 -16.28
N GLY A 61 4.51 18.05 -16.38
CA GLY A 61 3.35 17.64 -17.19
C GLY A 61 2.25 16.99 -16.34
N PRO A 62 1.03 16.81 -16.90
CA PRO A 62 -0.05 16.15 -16.20
C PRO A 62 0.32 14.70 -15.86
N LEU A 63 0.09 14.30 -14.61
CA LEU A 63 0.35 12.94 -14.15
C LEU A 63 -0.60 11.94 -14.80
N ARG A 64 -0.03 10.90 -15.38
CA ARG A 64 -0.77 9.78 -15.95
C ARG A 64 -1.03 8.72 -14.88
N PRO A 65 -2.07 7.88 -15.03
CA PRO A 65 -2.34 6.79 -14.09
C PRO A 65 -1.14 5.87 -13.82
N GLY A 66 -0.33 5.60 -14.83
CA GLY A 66 0.89 4.79 -14.67
C GLY A 66 1.97 5.43 -13.79
N GLU A 67 2.06 6.76 -13.78
CA GLU A 67 2.99 7.50 -12.92
C GLU A 67 2.52 7.49 -11.46
N LEU A 68 1.21 7.56 -11.24
CA LEU A 68 0.62 7.44 -9.90
C LEU A 68 0.71 6.00 -9.35
N LEU A 69 0.65 4.98 -10.21
CA LEU A 69 0.97 3.61 -9.82
C LEU A 69 2.43 3.47 -9.40
N TYR A 70 3.34 4.05 -10.18
CA TYR A 70 4.75 4.07 -9.85
C TYR A 70 5.03 4.81 -8.54
N PHE A 71 4.40 5.96 -8.31
CA PHE A 71 4.48 6.70 -7.04
C PHE A 71 3.98 5.86 -5.86
N SER A 72 2.83 5.19 -6.02
CA SER A 72 2.28 4.29 -5.00
C SER A 72 3.22 3.11 -4.71
N LEU A 73 3.72 2.42 -5.73
CA LEU A 73 4.65 1.30 -5.54
C LEU A 73 5.93 1.72 -4.82
N THR A 74 6.53 2.84 -5.24
CA THR A 74 7.77 3.36 -4.63
C THR A 74 7.55 3.88 -3.21
N THR A 75 6.35 4.38 -2.90
CA THR A 75 5.96 4.77 -1.53
C THR A 75 5.74 3.54 -0.65
N LEU A 76 4.97 2.56 -1.14
CA LEU A 76 4.68 1.31 -0.45
C LEU A 76 5.96 0.53 -0.12
N THR A 77 6.93 0.49 -1.04
CA THR A 77 8.23 -0.17 -0.84
C THR A 77 9.25 0.70 -0.12
N SER A 78 8.91 1.93 0.28
CA SER A 78 9.82 2.93 0.86
C SER A 78 11.04 3.30 0.00
N THR A 79 10.97 3.07 -1.32
CA THR A 79 12.04 3.43 -2.25
C THR A 79 12.11 4.94 -2.47
N GLY A 80 10.97 5.58 -2.74
CA GLY A 80 10.82 7.04 -2.78
C GLY A 80 11.87 7.79 -3.61
N TYR A 81 12.02 7.48 -4.91
CA TYR A 81 13.04 8.10 -5.77
C TYR A 81 12.97 9.64 -5.85
N GLY A 82 11.81 10.24 -5.56
CA GLY A 82 11.65 11.69 -5.43
C GLY A 82 11.40 12.42 -6.75
N ASP A 83 11.13 11.71 -7.83
CA ASP A 83 10.74 12.23 -9.14
C ASP A 83 9.27 12.69 -9.20
N ILE A 84 8.42 12.14 -8.34
CA ILE A 84 7.05 12.59 -8.07
C ILE A 84 6.95 12.91 -6.58
N LEU A 85 6.53 14.14 -6.24
CA LEU A 85 6.39 14.57 -4.85
C LEU A 85 4.96 14.98 -4.51
N PRO A 86 4.40 14.49 -3.38
CA PRO A 86 3.16 14.99 -2.83
C PRO A 86 3.41 16.36 -2.19
N VAL A 87 2.85 17.42 -2.77
CA VAL A 87 3.03 18.78 -2.25
C VAL A 87 1.88 19.19 -1.34
N HIS A 88 0.67 18.72 -1.62
CA HIS A 88 -0.51 19.06 -0.82
C HIS A 88 -0.54 18.26 0.51
N PRO A 89 -0.96 18.87 1.64
CA PRO A 89 -0.98 18.19 2.94
C PRO A 89 -1.74 16.86 2.95
N LEU A 90 -2.87 16.79 2.24
CA LEU A 90 -3.65 15.54 2.12
C LEU A 90 -2.91 14.46 1.31
N ALA A 91 -2.18 14.85 0.25
CA ALA A 91 -1.36 13.92 -0.52
C ALA A 91 -0.24 13.34 0.34
N ARG A 92 0.40 14.19 1.15
CA ARG A 92 1.47 13.78 2.09
C ARG A 92 0.95 12.84 3.15
N SER A 93 -0.19 13.16 3.78
CA SER A 93 -0.81 12.29 4.77
C SER A 93 -1.14 10.92 4.19
N LEU A 94 -1.68 10.87 2.97
CA LEU A 94 -2.02 9.62 2.31
C LEU A 94 -0.77 8.80 1.93
N ALA A 95 0.27 9.44 1.42
CA ALA A 95 1.56 8.79 1.14
C ALA A 95 2.22 8.25 2.42
N ASN A 96 2.16 9.00 3.52
CA ASN A 96 2.67 8.54 4.82
C ASN A 96 1.90 7.31 5.32
N LEU A 97 0.57 7.29 5.16
CA LEU A 97 -0.24 6.12 5.52
C LEU A 97 0.13 4.90 4.67
N GLU A 98 0.34 5.08 3.37
CA GLU A 98 0.79 4.01 2.48
C GLU A 98 2.15 3.45 2.89
N ALA A 99 3.12 4.33 3.17
CA ALA A 99 4.46 3.92 3.59
C ALA A 99 4.45 3.12 4.89
N VAL A 100 3.67 3.57 5.89
CA VAL A 100 3.49 2.84 7.15
C VAL A 100 2.83 1.49 6.91
N PHE A 101 1.80 1.43 6.06
CA PHE A 101 1.13 0.19 5.72
C PHE A 101 2.08 -0.81 5.06
N GLY A 102 2.87 -0.36 4.08
CA GLY A 102 3.84 -1.19 3.36
C GLY A 102 4.85 -1.85 4.31
N GLN A 103 5.43 -1.06 5.22
CA GLN A 103 6.39 -1.56 6.20
C GLN A 103 5.77 -2.54 7.21
N LEU A 104 4.61 -2.20 7.78
CA LEU A 104 3.93 -3.06 8.75
C LEU A 104 3.48 -4.39 8.13
N PHE A 105 2.99 -4.36 6.89
CA PHE A 105 2.58 -5.56 6.18
C PHE A 105 3.75 -6.54 6.02
N LEU A 106 4.89 -6.05 5.52
CA LEU A 106 6.08 -6.88 5.32
C LEU A 106 6.63 -7.41 6.65
N ALA A 107 6.69 -6.57 7.69
CA ALA A 107 7.17 -6.97 9.02
C ALA A 107 6.30 -8.09 9.63
N ILE A 108 4.96 -7.94 9.59
CA ILE A 108 4.02 -8.94 10.12
C ILE A 108 4.10 -10.23 9.30
N LEU A 109 4.18 -10.12 7.97
CA LEU A 109 4.30 -11.28 7.09
C LEU A 109 5.57 -12.08 7.41
N LEU A 110 6.72 -11.40 7.53
CA LEU A 110 7.99 -12.02 7.88
C LEU A 110 7.95 -12.68 9.26
N ALA A 111 7.44 -11.98 10.28
CA ALA A 111 7.31 -12.54 11.63
C ALA A 111 6.47 -13.83 11.63
N ARG A 112 5.36 -13.84 10.88
CA ARG A 112 4.48 -15.00 10.75
C ARG A 112 5.15 -16.17 10.02
N LEU A 113 5.91 -15.90 8.96
CA LEU A 113 6.67 -16.92 8.23
C LEU A 113 7.75 -17.56 9.10
N VAL A 114 8.51 -16.73 9.83
CA VAL A 114 9.55 -17.21 10.77
C VAL A 114 8.94 -18.06 11.87
N SER A 115 7.84 -17.61 12.48
CA SER A 115 7.15 -18.35 13.56
C SER A 115 6.75 -19.77 13.13
N LEU A 116 6.31 -19.95 11.89
CA LEU A 116 5.95 -21.28 11.41
C LEU A 116 7.12 -22.16 11.02
N HIS A 117 8.15 -21.55 10.43
CA HIS A 117 9.35 -22.30 10.09
C HIS A 117 10.00 -22.88 11.36
N VAL A 118 9.93 -22.14 12.47
CA VAL A 118 10.36 -22.60 13.80
C VAL A 118 9.42 -23.69 14.34
N SER A 119 8.11 -23.56 14.20
CA SER A 119 7.17 -24.58 14.70
C SER A 119 7.24 -25.90 13.94
N ASN A 120 7.55 -25.86 12.64
CA ASN A 120 7.64 -27.05 11.78
C ASN A 120 9.00 -27.79 11.93
N ARG A 121 9.96 -27.22 12.66
CA ARG A 121 11.27 -27.82 12.96
C ARG A 121 11.31 -28.52 14.33
N ARG A 122 10.25 -28.44 15.13
CA ARG A 122 10.07 -29.21 16.38
C ARG A 122 9.14 -30.38 16.10
#